data_AF-A0A151GFP4-F1
#
_entry.id   AF-A0A151GFP4-F1
#
_cell.length_a   1.000
_cell.length_b   1.000
_cell.length_c   1.000
_cell.angle_alpha   90.00
_cell.angle_beta   90.00
_cell.angle_gamma   90.00
#
_symmetry.space_group_name_H-M   'P 1'
#
loop_
_entity.id
_entity.type
_entity.pdbx_description
1 polymer ?
#
loop_
_entity_poly.entity_id
_entity_poly.type
_entity_poly.pdbx_seq_one_letter_code
_entity_poly.pdbx_strand_id
1 'polypeptide(L)'
;MVFFQHSNLTAVEWAAVRRELRKAIAVVPLSTSCSNTEPLELCQRVQLQVLRTNMLDVALRIVEFHCPKVMRGLGSTVHPPQGLMIHDLSRAAYDAIRTVDTLPSSAYTQIEPLMTGPVAALVMPVVSPAHLAAALSVLAPVPGKFPPPTRTTTPGYYDPACQSGLAKLVLIGGRIEGKILDQVGVNWVAGINGGLGELYSRLINLLKGTGPSVTRALDYRSQNLWLTLNGRQSQLE
;
A
#
# COMPACT_ATOMS: atom_id res chain seq x y z
N MET A 1 0.09 4.23 -3.98
CA MET A 1 0.82 3.94 -5.24
C MET A 1 1.84 2.86 -4.96
N VAL A 2 1.99 1.90 -5.86
CA VAL A 2 2.99 0.83 -5.73
C VAL A 2 3.94 0.90 -6.92
N PHE A 3 5.24 0.79 -6.70
CA PHE A 3 6.29 0.95 -7.70
C PHE A 3 6.83 -0.41 -8.16
N PHE A 4 6.98 -0.53 -9.46
CA PHE A 4 7.54 -1.67 -10.15
C PHE A 4 8.72 -1.22 -11.01
N GLN A 5 9.82 -1.95 -10.94
CA GLN A 5 10.87 -1.86 -11.94
C GLN A 5 10.43 -2.63 -13.18
N HIS A 6 10.65 -2.08 -14.36
CA HIS A 6 10.30 -2.77 -15.60
C HIS A 6 11.51 -2.83 -16.54
N SER A 7 11.83 -4.00 -17.08
CA SER A 7 12.97 -4.17 -17.99
C SER A 7 12.51 -4.50 -19.41
N ASN A 8 12.64 -3.57 -20.35
CA ASN A 8 12.41 -3.78 -21.79
C ASN A 8 11.13 -4.59 -22.13
N LEU A 9 9.97 -4.11 -21.67
CA LEU A 9 8.68 -4.70 -22.04
C LEU A 9 8.23 -4.22 -23.41
N THR A 10 7.70 -5.14 -24.22
CA THR A 10 7.07 -4.81 -25.51
C THR A 10 5.64 -4.30 -25.33
N ALA A 11 5.09 -3.62 -26.34
CA ALA A 11 3.71 -3.14 -26.30
C ALA A 11 2.68 -4.29 -26.12
N VAL A 12 2.97 -5.46 -26.70
CA VAL A 12 2.12 -6.66 -26.60
C VAL A 12 2.13 -7.21 -25.16
N GLU A 13 3.30 -7.27 -24.53
CA GLU A 13 3.44 -7.69 -23.12
C GLU A 13 2.70 -6.72 -22.18
N TRP A 14 2.83 -5.41 -22.40
CA TRP A 14 2.09 -4.40 -21.63
C TRP A 14 0.58 -4.55 -21.77
N ALA A 15 0.09 -4.78 -22.99
CA ALA A 15 -1.33 -4.99 -23.23
C ALA A 15 -1.83 -6.26 -22.54
N ALA A 16 -1.05 -7.35 -22.58
CA ALA A 16 -1.39 -8.61 -21.91
C ALA A 16 -1.44 -8.44 -20.38
N VAL A 17 -0.43 -7.82 -19.76
CA VAL A 17 -0.40 -7.59 -18.31
C VAL A 17 -1.57 -6.69 -17.87
N ARG A 18 -1.83 -5.60 -18.60
CA ARG A 18 -2.96 -4.70 -18.29
C ARG A 18 -4.31 -5.39 -18.45
N ARG A 19 -4.46 -6.30 -19.42
CA ARG A 19 -5.66 -7.10 -19.62
C ARG A 19 -5.94 -7.99 -18.42
N GLU A 20 -4.94 -8.72 -17.93
CA GLU A 20 -5.12 -9.61 -16.78
C GLU A 20 -5.32 -8.83 -15.48
N LEU A 21 -4.65 -7.68 -15.31
CA LEU A 21 -4.88 -6.79 -14.18
C LEU A 21 -6.33 -6.29 -14.14
N ARG A 22 -6.89 -5.85 -15.27
CA ARG A 22 -8.31 -5.42 -15.33
C ARG A 22 -9.27 -6.55 -14.97
N LYS A 23 -9.00 -7.77 -15.46
CA LYS A 23 -9.81 -8.94 -15.12
C LYS A 23 -9.75 -9.25 -13.62
N ALA A 24 -8.57 -9.25 -13.02
CA ALA A 24 -8.41 -9.55 -11.59
C ALA A 24 -9.10 -8.50 -10.70
N ILE A 25 -9.01 -7.23 -11.07
CA ILE A 25 -9.67 -6.14 -10.36
C ILE A 25 -11.19 -6.21 -10.51
N ALA A 26 -11.70 -6.61 -11.68
CA ALA A 26 -13.14 -6.77 -11.92
C ALA A 26 -13.78 -7.92 -11.12
N VAL A 27 -13.00 -8.92 -10.70
CA VAL A 27 -13.48 -10.01 -9.84
C VAL A 27 -13.73 -9.54 -8.40
N VAL A 28 -13.07 -8.47 -7.97
CA VAL A 28 -13.23 -7.96 -6.61
C VAL A 28 -14.61 -7.30 -6.49
N PRO A 29 -15.47 -7.74 -5.55
CA PRO A 29 -16.78 -7.12 -5.36
C PRO A 29 -16.58 -5.65 -4.98
N LEU A 30 -17.46 -4.77 -5.50
CA LEU A 30 -17.47 -3.36 -5.18
C LEU A 30 -17.45 -3.21 -3.65
N SER A 31 -16.35 -2.68 -3.12
CA SER A 31 -16.25 -2.40 -1.69
C SER A 31 -17.23 -1.28 -1.38
N THR A 32 -18.38 -1.63 -0.82
CA THR A 32 -19.37 -0.69 -0.28
C THR A 32 -18.68 0.09 0.82
N SER A 33 -18.23 1.31 0.51
CA SER A 33 -17.79 2.23 1.55
C SER A 33 -18.98 2.51 2.46
N CYS A 34 -18.78 2.42 3.78
CA CYS A 34 -19.74 2.87 4.78
C CYS A 34 -19.91 4.41 4.73
N SER A 35 -20.55 4.92 3.69
CA SER A 35 -21.16 6.24 3.61
C SER A 35 -21.95 6.30 2.30
N ASN A 36 -23.09 6.99 2.31
CA ASN A 36 -24.09 7.06 1.24
C ASN A 36 -23.59 7.75 -0.05
N THR A 37 -22.48 7.30 -0.61
CA THR A 37 -21.93 7.77 -1.89
C THR A 37 -21.93 6.60 -2.85
N GLU A 38 -22.46 6.83 -4.05
CA GLU A 38 -22.48 5.87 -5.18
C GLU A 38 -21.20 5.03 -5.24
N PRO A 39 -21.31 3.71 -5.50
CA PRO A 39 -20.13 2.85 -5.59
C PRO A 39 -19.23 3.38 -6.71
N LEU A 40 -18.13 4.05 -6.34
CA LEU A 40 -17.15 4.46 -7.33
C LEU A 40 -16.65 3.20 -8.03
N GLU A 41 -16.76 3.17 -9.36
CA GLU A 41 -16.13 2.13 -10.18
C GLU A 41 -14.59 2.29 -10.09
N LEU A 42 -14.01 1.78 -9.02
CA LEU A 42 -12.57 1.79 -8.78
C LEU A 42 -11.83 1.06 -9.91
N CYS A 43 -12.47 0.06 -10.51
CA CYS A 43 -11.93 -0.74 -11.61
C CYS A 43 -11.38 0.10 -12.78
N GLN A 44 -12.08 1.16 -13.18
CA GLN A 44 -11.66 2.00 -14.32
C GLN A 44 -10.52 2.96 -13.97
N ARG A 45 -10.39 3.30 -12.68
CA ARG A 45 -9.43 4.29 -12.17
C ARG A 45 -8.12 3.65 -11.73
N VAL A 46 -8.08 2.34 -11.49
CA VAL A 46 -6.82 1.63 -11.23
C VAL A 46 -6.04 1.50 -12.54
N GLN A 47 -4.83 2.07 -12.56
CA GLN A 47 -4.02 2.12 -13.77
C GLN A 47 -2.57 1.74 -13.46
N LEU A 48 -1.99 0.93 -14.35
CA LEU A 48 -0.58 0.61 -14.37
C LEU A 48 0.11 1.53 -15.39
N GLN A 49 0.74 2.59 -14.89
CA GLN A 49 1.34 3.65 -15.70
C GLN A 49 2.86 3.56 -15.66
N VAL A 50 3.49 3.76 -16.82
CA VAL A 50 4.94 3.94 -16.90
C VAL A 50 5.23 5.40 -16.58
N LEU A 51 6.14 5.64 -15.64
CA LEU A 51 6.48 6.98 -15.18
C LEU A 51 7.88 7.37 -15.68
N ARG A 52 8.08 8.67 -15.93
CA ARG A 52 9.42 9.22 -16.13
C ARG A 52 10.02 9.50 -14.77
N THR A 53 11.05 8.76 -14.39
CA THR A 53 11.68 8.87 -13.07
C THR A 53 12.19 10.27 -12.77
N ASN A 54 12.87 10.93 -13.72
CA ASN A 54 13.35 12.31 -13.52
C ASN A 54 12.22 13.31 -13.22
N MET A 55 11.03 13.11 -13.80
CA MET A 55 9.88 13.99 -13.50
C MET A 55 9.18 13.62 -12.21
N LEU A 56 9.10 12.32 -11.91
CA LEU A 56 8.54 11.82 -10.66
C LEU A 56 9.37 12.27 -9.46
N ASP A 57 10.70 12.26 -9.61
CA ASP A 57 11.66 12.74 -8.63
C ASP A 57 11.39 14.20 -8.24
N VAL A 58 11.36 15.09 -9.24
CA VAL A 58 11.02 16.50 -9.03
C VAL A 58 9.62 16.66 -8.45
N ALA A 59 8.63 15.91 -8.93
CA ALA A 59 7.26 15.97 -8.42
C ALA A 59 7.17 15.61 -6.93
N LEU A 60 7.92 14.59 -6.48
CA LEU A 60 7.96 14.20 -5.06
C LEU A 60 8.62 15.27 -4.20
N ARG A 61 9.68 15.93 -4.70
CA ARG A 61 10.31 17.07 -4.02
C ARG A 61 9.34 18.25 -3.90
N ILE A 62 8.59 18.57 -4.96
CA ILE A 62 7.55 19.62 -4.90
C ILE A 62 6.53 19.27 -3.82
N VAL A 63 5.96 18.06 -3.84
CA VAL A 63 4.89 17.67 -2.91
C VAL A 63 5.33 17.72 -1.45
N GLU A 64 6.60 17.46 -1.16
CA GLU A 64 7.11 17.45 0.21
C GLU A 64 7.58 18.82 0.70
N PHE A 65 8.31 19.58 -0.13
CA PHE A 65 8.95 20.82 0.30
C PHE A 65 8.15 22.07 -0.05
N HIS A 66 7.31 22.03 -1.10
CA HIS A 66 6.50 23.18 -1.50
C HIS A 66 5.13 23.15 -0.80
N CYS A 67 4.93 24.07 0.16
CA CYS A 67 3.67 24.22 0.89
C CYS A 67 2.87 25.43 0.39
N PRO A 68 1.92 25.25 -0.56
CA PRO A 68 1.14 26.36 -1.12
C PRO A 68 0.23 27.06 -0.10
N LYS A 69 -0.13 26.36 0.99
CA LYS A 69 -0.96 26.91 2.08
C LYS A 69 -0.24 28.01 2.87
N VAL A 70 1.07 27.85 3.09
CA VAL A 70 1.89 28.84 3.81
C VAL A 70 1.99 30.12 2.99
N MET A 71 2.19 30.00 1.67
CA MET A 71 2.23 31.15 0.76
C MET A 71 0.90 31.89 0.66
N ARG A 72 -0.24 31.18 0.73
CA ARG A 72 -1.58 31.80 0.77
C ARG A 72 -1.81 32.62 2.04
N GLY A 73 -1.25 32.21 3.17
CA GLY A 73 -1.37 32.94 4.45
C GLY A 73 -0.58 34.25 4.52
N LEU A 74 0.52 34.36 3.76
CA LEU A 74 1.30 35.60 3.67
C LEU A 74 0.70 36.65 2.71
N GLY A 75 -0.22 36.25 1.83
CA GLY A 75 -0.80 37.10 0.78
C GLY A 75 -2.15 37.70 1.14
N SER A 76 -2.26 38.44 2.24
CA SER A 76 -3.45 39.28 2.53
C SER A 76 -3.15 40.74 2.21
N THR A 77 -2.91 41.06 0.94
CA THR A 77 -3.06 42.42 0.41
C THR A 77 -3.88 42.40 -0.87
N VAL A 78 -4.78 43.38 -0.96
CA VAL A 78 -6.01 43.41 -1.77
C VAL A 78 -5.79 43.35 -3.29
N HIS A 79 -4.57 43.44 -3.81
CA HIS A 79 -4.24 43.13 -5.20
C HIS A 79 -2.80 42.63 -5.31
N PRO A 80 -2.52 41.37 -5.74
CA PRO A 80 -1.16 40.90 -5.88
C PRO A 80 -0.50 41.57 -7.09
N PRO A 81 0.63 42.29 -6.93
CA PRO A 81 1.40 42.79 -8.05
C PRO A 81 1.97 41.56 -8.76
N GLN A 82 1.46 41.24 -9.95
CA GLN A 82 1.76 40.00 -10.68
C GLN A 82 1.49 38.74 -9.82
N GLY A 83 0.20 38.45 -9.65
CA GLY A 83 -0.39 37.21 -9.14
C GLY A 83 0.57 36.15 -8.61
N LEU A 84 0.61 36.00 -7.28
CA LEU A 84 1.31 34.92 -6.59
C LEU A 84 1.01 33.58 -7.27
N MET A 85 1.98 33.09 -8.04
CA MET A 85 1.87 31.83 -8.75
C MET A 85 2.05 30.70 -7.73
N ILE A 86 0.94 30.14 -7.25
CA ILE A 86 0.92 29.09 -6.20
C ILE A 86 0.94 27.67 -6.81
N HIS A 87 0.96 27.56 -8.14
CA HIS A 87 0.98 26.28 -8.83
C HIS A 87 2.37 25.62 -8.77
N ASP A 88 2.41 24.31 -8.99
CA ASP A 88 3.62 23.48 -8.81
C ASP A 88 4.76 23.79 -9.80
N LEU A 89 4.44 24.41 -10.93
CA LEU A 89 5.40 24.87 -11.95
C LEU A 89 5.88 26.31 -11.73
N SER A 90 5.52 26.92 -10.59
CA SER A 90 5.90 28.30 -10.29
C SER A 90 7.40 28.44 -9.99
N ARG A 91 7.92 29.65 -10.21
CA ARG A 91 9.30 29.99 -9.81
C ARG A 91 9.52 29.82 -8.30
N ALA A 92 8.49 30.09 -7.49
CA ALA A 92 8.54 29.90 -6.05
C ALA A 92 8.71 28.42 -5.66
N ALA A 93 7.99 27.50 -6.31
CA ALA A 93 8.18 26.06 -6.11
C ALA A 93 9.59 25.62 -6.51
N TYR A 94 10.10 26.13 -7.63
CA TYR A 94 11.47 25.85 -8.08
C TYR A 94 12.53 26.33 -7.08
N ASP A 95 12.44 27.58 -6.62
CA ASP A 95 13.38 28.16 -5.67
C ASP A 95 13.32 27.46 -4.30
N ALA A 96 12.12 27.04 -3.87
CA ALA A 96 11.94 26.26 -2.64
C ALA A 96 12.62 24.89 -2.71
N ILE A 97 12.60 24.22 -3.85
CA ILE A 97 13.20 22.88 -4.01
C ILE A 97 14.72 22.95 -4.17
N ARG A 98 15.21 24.03 -4.80
CA ARG A 98 16.64 24.24 -5.05
C ARG A 98 17.40 24.62 -3.79
N THR A 99 16.76 25.36 -2.88
CA THR A 99 17.41 25.87 -1.66
C THR A 99 17.38 24.87 -0.50
N VAL A 100 16.56 23.83 -0.58
CA VAL A 100 16.43 22.82 0.48
C VAL A 100 17.49 21.73 0.30
N ASP A 101 18.38 21.64 1.28
CA ASP A 101 19.22 20.45 1.48
C ASP A 101 18.34 19.30 1.99
N THR A 102 18.45 18.14 1.35
CA THR A 102 17.62 16.96 1.66
C THR A 102 17.98 16.40 3.03
N LEU A 103 17.10 16.58 4.03
CA LEU A 103 17.28 15.96 5.33
C LEU A 103 17.11 14.42 5.23
N PRO A 104 17.91 13.62 5.96
CA PRO A 104 17.84 12.16 5.91
C PRO A 104 16.53 11.59 6.47
N SER A 105 15.78 12.37 7.24
CA SER A 105 14.49 11.96 7.82
C SER A 105 13.28 12.22 6.90
N SER A 106 13.47 12.83 5.74
CA SER A 106 12.36 13.15 4.83
C SER A 106 11.83 11.89 4.13
N ALA A 107 10.54 11.88 3.79
CA ALA A 107 9.90 10.78 3.08
C ALA A 107 10.49 10.63 1.66
N TYR A 108 10.86 11.74 1.03
CA TYR A 108 11.56 11.78 -0.24
C TYR A 108 12.90 11.05 -0.18
N THR A 109 13.72 11.30 0.85
CA THR A 109 15.06 10.66 0.95
C THR A 109 14.96 9.13 1.04
N GLN A 110 13.89 8.60 1.64
CA GLN A 110 13.66 7.16 1.69
C GLN A 110 13.25 6.56 0.34
N ILE A 111 12.65 7.35 -0.55
CA ILE A 111 12.13 6.87 -1.83
C ILE A 111 13.08 7.14 -3.00
N GLU A 112 14.00 8.10 -2.85
CA GLU A 112 14.99 8.51 -3.84
C GLU A 112 15.81 7.33 -4.40
N PRO A 113 16.30 6.36 -3.58
CA PRO A 113 17.01 5.19 -4.11
C PRO A 113 16.16 4.34 -5.07
N LEU A 114 14.83 4.33 -4.87
CA LEU A 114 13.89 3.57 -5.69
C LEU A 114 13.60 4.24 -7.04
N MET A 115 13.99 5.51 -7.20
CA MET A 115 13.79 6.29 -8.43
C MET A 115 14.92 6.12 -9.45
N THR A 116 15.79 5.13 -9.24
CA THR A 116 16.87 4.79 -10.16
C THR A 116 16.41 3.79 -11.23
N GLY A 117 16.55 4.17 -12.50
CA GLY A 117 16.18 3.32 -13.64
C GLY A 117 14.71 3.46 -14.11
N PRO A 118 14.21 2.53 -14.93
CA PRO A 118 12.84 2.58 -15.45
C PRO A 118 11.81 2.05 -14.43
N VAL A 119 10.84 2.92 -14.07
CA VAL A 119 9.83 2.63 -13.04
C VAL A 119 8.41 2.78 -13.60
N ALA A 120 7.55 1.84 -13.27
CA ALA A 120 6.11 1.88 -13.47
C ALA A 120 5.41 1.96 -12.10
N ALA A 121 4.28 2.66 -12.04
CA ALA A 121 3.47 2.73 -10.84
C ALA A 121 2.08 2.14 -11.08
N LEU A 122 1.63 1.33 -10.14
CA LEU A 122 0.22 1.02 -9.95
C LEU A 122 -0.42 2.13 -9.12
N VAL A 123 -1.26 2.91 -9.77
CA VAL A 123 -1.99 4.02 -9.17
C VAL A 123 -3.40 3.55 -8.85
N MET A 124 -3.78 3.71 -7.59
CA MET A 124 -5.14 3.46 -7.10
C MET A 124 -5.61 4.75 -6.42
N PRO A 125 -6.85 5.21 -6.70
CA PRO A 125 -7.37 6.45 -6.13
C PRO A 125 -7.71 6.33 -4.64
N VAL A 126 -8.06 5.12 -4.19
CA VAL A 126 -8.42 4.82 -2.81
C VAL A 126 -7.58 3.63 -2.35
N VAL A 127 -7.16 3.64 -1.08
CA VAL A 127 -6.46 2.52 -0.47
C VAL A 127 -7.48 1.42 -0.16
N SER A 128 -7.61 0.47 -1.09
CA SER A 128 -8.44 -0.71 -0.90
C SER A 128 -7.55 -1.97 -0.88
N PRO A 129 -7.35 -2.59 0.29
CA PRO A 129 -6.55 -3.82 0.42
C PRO A 129 -7.01 -4.94 -0.50
N ALA A 130 -8.32 -5.09 -0.73
CA ALA A 130 -8.87 -6.14 -1.60
C ALA A 130 -8.44 -5.97 -3.06
N HIS A 131 -8.49 -4.74 -3.59
CA HIS A 131 -8.03 -4.44 -4.94
C HIS A 131 -6.51 -4.54 -5.05
N LEU A 132 -5.78 -4.17 -3.98
CA LEU A 132 -4.33 -4.33 -3.93
C LEU A 132 -3.93 -5.81 -3.93
N ALA A 133 -4.61 -6.66 -3.15
CA ALA A 133 -4.38 -8.10 -3.10
C ALA A 133 -4.62 -8.77 -4.46
N ALA A 134 -5.71 -8.39 -5.14
CA ALA A 134 -6.00 -8.87 -6.49
C ALA A 134 -4.97 -8.38 -7.54
N ALA A 135 -4.44 -7.17 -7.38
CA ALA A 135 -3.37 -6.69 -8.25
C ALA A 135 -2.04 -7.42 -7.98
N LEU A 136 -1.69 -7.68 -6.72
CA LEU A 136 -0.48 -8.39 -6.34
C LEU A 136 -0.53 -9.87 -6.72
N SER A 137 -1.68 -10.53 -6.68
CA SER A 137 -1.82 -11.92 -7.14
C SER A 137 -1.49 -12.10 -8.62
N VAL A 138 -1.66 -11.04 -9.44
CA VAL A 138 -1.29 -11.02 -10.85
C VAL A 138 0.15 -10.54 -11.07
N LEU A 139 0.54 -9.42 -10.44
CA LEU A 139 1.80 -8.75 -10.74
C LEU A 139 3.01 -9.34 -10.01
N ALA A 140 2.83 -9.79 -8.77
CA ALA A 140 3.89 -10.28 -7.90
C ALA A 140 3.35 -11.39 -6.98
N PRO A 141 3.03 -12.58 -7.53
CA PRO A 141 2.43 -13.65 -6.76
C PRO A 141 3.40 -14.14 -5.67
N VAL A 142 2.95 -14.11 -4.41
CA VAL A 142 3.68 -14.67 -3.29
C VAL A 142 3.00 -15.98 -2.89
N PRO A 143 3.65 -17.14 -3.05
CA PRO A 143 3.02 -18.42 -2.75
C PRO A 143 2.55 -18.47 -1.29
N GLY A 144 1.31 -18.90 -1.08
CA GLY A 144 0.66 -19.00 0.22
C GLY A 144 -0.12 -17.76 0.67
N LYS A 145 0.33 -16.54 0.35
CA LYS A 145 -0.39 -15.30 0.71
C LYS A 145 -1.24 -14.74 -0.42
N PHE A 146 -0.66 -14.66 -1.62
CA PHE A 146 -1.32 -14.17 -2.82
C PHE A 146 -1.13 -15.20 -3.94
N PRO A 147 -1.97 -16.25 -3.98
CA PRO A 147 -1.84 -17.29 -4.98
C PRO A 147 -2.11 -16.71 -6.37
N PRO A 148 -1.34 -17.12 -7.39
CA PRO A 148 -1.63 -16.74 -8.77
C PRO A 148 -3.00 -17.30 -9.19
N PRO A 149 -3.69 -16.64 -10.12
CA PRO A 149 -5.00 -17.09 -10.56
C PRO A 149 -4.90 -18.43 -11.29
N THR A 150 -5.91 -19.28 -11.15
CA THR A 150 -5.88 -20.64 -11.70
C THR A 150 -5.98 -20.65 -13.23
N ARG A 151 -5.39 -21.66 -13.86
CA ARG A 151 -5.44 -21.86 -15.33
C ARG A 151 -6.87 -21.91 -15.87
N THR A 152 -7.79 -22.46 -15.09
CA THR A 152 -9.20 -22.60 -15.45
C THR A 152 -9.94 -21.26 -15.45
N THR A 153 -9.70 -20.43 -14.43
CA THR A 153 -10.40 -19.15 -14.28
C THR A 153 -9.85 -18.08 -15.22
N THR A 154 -8.52 -18.04 -15.41
CA THR A 154 -7.87 -17.06 -16.30
C THR A 154 -6.80 -17.72 -17.16
N PRO A 155 -7.16 -18.34 -18.30
CA PRO A 155 -6.20 -18.97 -19.20
C PRO A 155 -5.22 -17.95 -19.80
N GLY A 156 -5.65 -16.70 -19.98
CA GLY A 156 -4.85 -15.60 -20.53
C GLY A 156 -3.66 -15.17 -19.66
N TYR A 157 -3.64 -15.54 -18.38
CA TYR A 157 -2.49 -15.33 -17.49
C TYR A 157 -1.29 -16.19 -17.89
N TYR A 158 -1.54 -17.39 -18.42
CA TYR A 158 -0.51 -18.37 -18.81
C TYR A 158 -0.09 -18.25 -20.27
N ASP A 159 -0.51 -17.18 -20.94
CA ASP A 159 -0.05 -16.79 -22.28
C ASP A 159 1.45 -16.44 -22.23
N PRO A 160 2.31 -16.94 -23.15
CA PRO A 160 3.73 -16.59 -23.18
C PRO A 160 4.00 -15.08 -23.16
N ALA A 161 3.16 -14.28 -23.81
CA ALA A 161 3.32 -12.82 -23.80
C ALA A 161 3.07 -12.23 -22.40
N CYS A 162 2.11 -12.76 -21.65
CA CYS A 162 1.84 -12.31 -20.29
C CYS A 162 2.95 -12.75 -19.32
N GLN A 163 3.36 -14.02 -19.39
CA GLN A 163 4.42 -14.57 -18.54
C GLN A 163 5.77 -13.90 -18.77
N SER A 164 6.13 -13.63 -20.03
CA SER A 164 7.35 -12.89 -20.35
C SER A 164 7.31 -11.47 -19.79
N GLY A 165 6.15 -10.80 -19.87
CA GLY A 165 5.95 -9.47 -19.29
C GLY A 165 6.06 -9.46 -17.77
N LEU A 166 5.43 -10.42 -17.09
CA LEU A 166 5.46 -10.54 -15.63
C LEU A 166 6.87 -10.84 -15.10
N ALA A 167 7.63 -11.68 -15.79
CA ALA A 167 9.02 -11.98 -15.41
C ALA A 167 9.95 -10.74 -15.47
N LYS A 168 9.58 -9.73 -16.25
CA LYS A 168 10.34 -8.47 -16.40
C LYS A 168 9.88 -7.37 -15.43
N LEU A 169 8.83 -7.62 -14.66
CA LEU A 169 8.28 -6.68 -13.67
C LEU A 169 8.70 -7.11 -12.26
N VAL A 170 9.42 -6.22 -11.57
CA VAL A 170 9.86 -6.47 -10.20
C VAL A 170 9.21 -5.45 -9.28
N LEU A 171 8.44 -5.91 -8.31
CA LEU A 171 7.90 -5.06 -7.25
C LEU A 171 9.06 -4.51 -6.41
N ILE A 172 9.17 -3.19 -6.26
CA ILE A 172 10.23 -2.60 -5.41
C ILE A 172 9.65 -2.22 -4.04
N GLY A 173 8.51 -1.54 -4.04
CA GLY A 173 7.90 -1.00 -2.83
C GLY A 173 6.69 -0.14 -3.16
N GLY A 174 6.20 0.65 -2.20
CA GLY A 174 5.05 1.50 -2.42
C GLY A 174 4.98 2.68 -1.47
N ARG A 175 4.22 3.69 -1.88
CA ARG A 175 3.81 4.82 -1.05
C ARG A 175 2.32 4.69 -0.75
N ILE A 176 1.99 4.46 0.51
CA ILE A 176 0.61 4.29 1.00
C ILE A 176 0.40 5.33 2.11
N GLU A 177 -0.59 6.21 1.94
CA GLU A 177 -0.94 7.28 2.90
C GLU A 177 0.26 8.15 3.35
N GLY A 178 1.19 8.42 2.43
CA GLY A 178 2.38 9.23 2.71
C GLY A 178 3.52 8.48 3.39
N LYS A 179 3.33 7.21 3.77
CA LYS A 179 4.39 6.33 4.27
C LYS A 179 5.00 5.52 3.13
N ILE A 180 6.32 5.38 3.15
CA ILE A 180 7.05 4.48 2.27
C ILE A 180 7.03 3.09 2.91
N LEU A 181 6.73 2.09 2.11
CA LEU A 181 6.67 0.69 2.50
C LEU A 181 7.46 -0.15 1.51
N ASP A 182 8.28 -1.04 2.05
CA ASP A 182 8.98 -2.05 1.27
C ASP A 182 8.03 -3.14 0.79
N GLN A 183 8.51 -4.07 -0.03
CA GLN A 183 7.72 -5.21 -0.52
C GLN A 183 6.98 -5.96 0.62
N VAL A 184 7.65 -6.18 1.75
CA VAL A 184 7.06 -6.85 2.92
C VAL A 184 5.91 -6.02 3.52
N GLY A 185 6.08 -4.70 3.59
CA GLY A 185 5.05 -3.79 4.07
C GLY A 185 3.86 -3.71 3.12
N VAL A 186 4.10 -3.67 1.81
CA VAL A 186 3.03 -3.71 0.79
C VAL A 186 2.25 -5.03 0.87
N ASN A 187 2.94 -6.15 1.02
CA ASN A 187 2.32 -7.46 1.21
C ASN A 187 1.51 -7.53 2.51
N TRP A 188 1.95 -6.86 3.57
CA TRP A 188 1.19 -6.76 4.81
C TRP A 188 -0.10 -5.95 4.63
N VAL A 189 -0.04 -4.78 3.98
CA VAL A 189 -1.24 -3.95 3.73
C VAL A 189 -2.24 -4.71 2.84
N ALA A 190 -1.76 -5.41 1.83
CA ALA A 190 -2.59 -6.22 0.95
C ALA A 190 -3.23 -7.42 1.66
N GLY A 191 -2.60 -7.92 2.74
CA GLY A 191 -3.10 -9.05 3.52
C GLY A 191 -4.20 -8.69 4.53
N ILE A 192 -4.54 -7.40 4.66
CA ILE A 192 -5.62 -6.94 5.54
C ILE A 192 -6.96 -7.27 4.88
N ASN A 193 -7.62 -8.32 5.36
CA ASN A 193 -8.89 -8.82 4.85
C ASN A 193 -10.05 -8.23 5.67
N GLY A 194 -10.84 -7.34 5.06
CA GLY A 194 -12.04 -6.77 5.69
C GLY A 194 -11.88 -5.35 6.24
N GLY A 195 -10.78 -4.67 5.90
CA GLY A 195 -10.59 -3.24 6.15
C GLY A 195 -10.70 -2.86 7.63
N LEU A 196 -11.47 -1.82 7.93
CA LEU A 196 -11.66 -1.35 9.31
C LEU A 196 -12.27 -2.39 10.24
N GLY A 197 -13.18 -3.24 9.73
CA GLY A 197 -13.85 -4.27 10.55
C GLY A 197 -12.86 -5.28 11.14
N GLU A 198 -11.83 -5.65 10.38
CA GLU A 198 -10.77 -6.53 10.85
C GLU A 198 -9.84 -5.83 11.84
N LEU A 199 -9.53 -4.55 11.61
CA LEU A 199 -8.73 -3.77 12.57
C LEU A 199 -9.46 -3.62 13.90
N TYR A 200 -10.78 -3.38 13.86
CA TYR A 200 -11.61 -3.37 15.07
C TYR A 200 -11.66 -4.74 15.73
N SER A 201 -11.84 -5.83 14.98
CA SER A 201 -11.85 -7.18 15.56
C SER A 201 -10.50 -7.54 16.17
N ARG A 202 -9.39 -7.15 15.54
CA ARG A 202 -8.03 -7.36 16.04
C ARG A 202 -7.77 -6.53 17.30
N LEU A 203 -8.20 -5.28 17.34
CA LEU A 203 -8.11 -4.44 18.53
C LEU A 203 -8.97 -5.00 19.66
N ILE A 204 -10.19 -5.44 19.36
CA ILE A 204 -11.07 -6.10 20.33
C ILE A 204 -10.45 -7.41 20.83
N ASN A 205 -9.81 -8.20 19.97
CA ASN A 205 -9.13 -9.44 20.35
C ASN A 205 -7.88 -9.17 21.20
N LEU A 206 -7.12 -8.12 20.89
CA LEU A 206 -5.99 -7.70 21.72
C LEU A 206 -6.48 -7.24 23.10
N LEU A 207 -7.55 -6.44 23.15
CA LEU A 207 -8.13 -5.97 24.41
C LEU A 207 -8.73 -7.14 25.22
N LYS A 208 -9.43 -8.06 24.55
CA LYS A 208 -10.00 -9.27 25.17
C LYS A 208 -8.93 -10.28 25.56
N GLY A 209 -7.76 -10.30 24.93
CA GLY A 209 -6.67 -11.23 25.22
C GLY A 209 -5.96 -10.96 26.54
N THR A 210 -5.97 -9.71 27.01
CA THR A 210 -5.30 -9.29 28.26
C THR A 210 -6.09 -9.62 29.52
N GLY A 211 -7.41 -9.79 29.44
CA GLY A 211 -8.27 -10.21 30.57
C GLY A 211 -8.05 -11.65 31.03
N PRO A 212 -8.16 -12.66 30.14
CA PRO A 212 -8.03 -14.06 30.51
C PRO A 212 -6.60 -14.47 30.86
N SER A 213 -5.57 -13.67 30.56
CA SER A 213 -4.21 -13.97 31.03
C SER A 213 -4.07 -13.81 32.54
N VAL A 214 -4.73 -12.80 33.13
CA VAL A 214 -4.75 -12.57 34.58
C VAL A 214 -5.58 -13.64 35.28
N THR A 215 -6.77 -13.97 34.74
CA THR A 215 -7.60 -15.05 35.28
C THR A 215 -6.90 -16.40 35.18
N ARG A 216 -6.24 -16.71 34.06
CA ARG A 216 -5.43 -17.93 33.91
C ARG A 216 -4.24 -17.97 34.86
N ALA A 217 -3.61 -16.84 35.16
CA ALA A 217 -2.53 -16.79 36.15
C ALA A 217 -3.04 -17.11 37.57
N LEU A 218 -4.25 -16.65 37.92
CA LEU A 218 -4.91 -16.96 39.19
C LEU A 218 -5.41 -18.41 39.25
N ASP A 219 -6.03 -18.91 38.17
CA ASP A 219 -6.51 -20.30 38.07
C ASP A 219 -5.36 -21.30 38.06
N TYR A 220 -4.21 -20.96 37.46
CA TYR A 220 -3.04 -21.84 37.48
C TYR A 220 -2.50 -22.05 38.90
N ARG A 221 -2.55 -21.01 39.75
CA ARG A 221 -2.18 -21.15 41.16
C ARG A 221 -3.18 -22.02 41.93
N SER A 222 -4.49 -21.86 41.69
CA SER A 222 -5.51 -22.67 42.38
C SER A 222 -5.45 -24.14 41.96
N GLN A 223 -5.24 -24.42 40.67
CA GLN A 223 -5.06 -25.78 40.15
C GLN A 223 -3.79 -26.44 40.68
N ASN A 224 -2.66 -25.72 40.74
CA ASN A 224 -1.44 -26.27 41.32
C ASN A 224 -1.59 -26.58 42.81
N LEU A 225 -2.25 -25.71 43.59
CA LEU A 225 -2.54 -26.00 44.99
C LEU A 225 -3.41 -27.24 45.13
N TRP A 226 -4.47 -27.35 44.33
CA TRP A 226 -5.34 -28.53 44.32
C TRP A 226 -4.58 -29.81 43.95
N LEU A 227 -3.72 -29.78 42.93
CA LEU A 227 -2.89 -30.91 42.53
C LEU A 227 -1.89 -31.30 43.64
N THR A 228 -1.29 -30.33 44.34
CA THR A 228 -0.39 -30.63 45.46
C THR A 228 -1.11 -31.24 46.66
N LEU A 229 -2.34 -30.80 46.96
CA LEU A 229 -3.15 -31.35 48.05
C LEU A 229 -3.65 -32.76 47.72
N ASN A 230 -4.13 -32.99 46.50
CA ASN A 230 -4.53 -34.33 46.08
C ASN A 230 -3.35 -35.29 46.00
N GLY A 231 -2.17 -34.83 45.56
CA GLY A 231 -0.96 -35.65 45.58
C GLY A 231 -0.53 -36.06 47.00
N ARG A 232 -0.78 -35.20 48.00
CA ARG A 232 -0.57 -35.53 49.42
C ARG A 232 -1.64 -36.49 49.94
N GLN A 233 -2.90 -36.31 49.55
CA GLN A 233 -3.98 -37.21 49.94
C GLN A 233 -3.73 -38.63 49.40
N SER A 234 -3.35 -38.78 48.12
CA SER A 234 -3.04 -40.07 47.51
C SER A 234 -1.78 -40.75 48.07
N GLN A 235 -0.96 -40.05 48.85
CA GLN A 235 0.20 -40.63 49.54
C GLN A 235 -0.14 -41.11 50.96
N LEU A 236 -1.26 -40.65 51.52
CA LEU A 236 -1.73 -41.02 52.86
C LEU A 236 -2.73 -42.18 52.82
N GLU A 237 -3.45 -42.33 51.71
CA GLU A 237 -4.21 -43.53 51.35
C GLU A 237 -3.28 -44.63 50.82
#